data_AF-A0A2R8BGM0-F1
#
_entry.id   AF-A0A2R8BGM0-F1
#
_cell.length_a   1.000
_cell.length_b   1.000
_cell.length_c   1.000
_cell.angle_alpha   90.00
_cell.angle_beta   90.00
_cell.angle_gamma   90.00
#
_symmetry.space_group_name_H-M   'P 1'
#
loop_
_entity.id
_entity.type
_entity.pdbx_description
1 polymer ?
#
loop_
_entity_poly.entity_id
_entity_poly.type
_entity_poly.pdbx_seq_one_letter_code
_entity_poly.pdbx_strand_id
1 'polypeptide(L)'
;MSNIAGKAYAMNIVTPSKPTKTWLNRLIFMAARGLPANLMGLLGLSIIHFARWVIIKPEDWPDLGQGKQNLNNDYMLFCSNFNGTWDQYIDAFSDGIPNGLNLFWYSATKYPGSIPVTPFKDYITYNQLSNDYYYNATPGSAQRDVKSAIQVYQQVLALSGDHANTSAEDFARAYKTAILQVQDDLGDPGFGPVASLDTERADVNRTAYVNAAQKQFRLLRKKKA
;
A
#
# COMPACT_ATOMS: atom_id res chain seq x y z
N MET A 1 13.52 -12.66 4.76
CA MET A 1 13.52 -11.95 3.46
C MET A 1 12.68 -10.70 3.60
N SER A 2 12.84 -9.69 2.73
CA SER A 2 12.08 -8.44 2.84
C SER A 2 10.70 -8.56 2.20
N ASN A 3 9.73 -7.79 2.71
CA ASN A 3 8.43 -7.56 2.08
C ASN A 3 8.53 -6.77 0.76
N ILE A 4 9.71 -6.65 0.16
CA ILE A 4 10.04 -5.69 -0.89
C ILE A 4 10.57 -6.43 -2.11
N ALA A 5 9.98 -6.15 -3.27
CA ALA A 5 10.46 -6.59 -4.57
C ALA A 5 10.71 -5.34 -5.46
N GLY A 6 11.91 -4.75 -5.31
CA GLY A 6 12.30 -3.54 -6.01
C GLY A 6 11.47 -2.32 -5.59
N LYS A 7 10.59 -1.81 -6.47
CA LYS A 7 9.67 -0.70 -6.16
C LYS A 7 8.37 -1.11 -5.47
N ALA A 8 8.09 -2.41 -5.36
CA ALA A 8 6.84 -2.92 -4.79
C ALA A 8 7.01 -3.41 -3.36
N TYR A 9 6.03 -3.15 -2.50
CA TYR A 9 5.92 -3.66 -1.14
C TYR A 9 4.69 -4.58 -1.03
N ALA A 10 4.86 -5.74 -0.39
CA ALA A 10 3.79 -6.66 -0.04
C ALA A 10 3.45 -6.58 1.45
N MET A 11 2.21 -6.26 1.76
CA MET A 11 1.71 -6.16 3.12
C MET A 11 0.61 -7.18 3.35
N ASN A 12 0.77 -7.98 4.42
CA ASN A 12 -0.23 -8.94 4.88
C ASN A 12 -0.55 -8.67 6.34
N ILE A 13 -1.81 -8.44 6.65
CA ILE A 13 -2.28 -8.14 8.00
C ILE A 13 -3.35 -9.17 8.36
N VAL A 14 -3.22 -9.79 9.53
CA VAL A 14 -4.19 -10.74 10.05
C VAL A 14 -4.75 -10.21 11.36
N THR A 15 -6.03 -9.85 11.37
CA THR A 15 -6.69 -9.32 12.58
C THR A 15 -7.80 -10.25 13.08
N PRO A 16 -7.86 -10.54 14.38
CA PRO A 16 -8.98 -11.29 14.95
C PRO A 16 -10.26 -10.45 14.88
N SER A 17 -11.32 -11.03 14.35
CA SER A 17 -12.62 -10.39 14.13
C SER A 17 -13.72 -11.10 14.91
N LYS A 18 -14.65 -10.32 15.48
CA LYS A 18 -15.73 -10.86 16.31
C LYS A 18 -16.72 -11.65 15.42
N PRO A 19 -16.92 -12.97 15.62
CA PRO A 19 -17.79 -13.78 14.77
C PRO A 19 -19.24 -13.26 14.68
N THR A 20 -19.73 -12.64 15.77
CA THR A 20 -21.07 -12.05 15.82
C THR A 20 -21.24 -10.83 14.92
N LYS A 21 -20.14 -10.24 14.42
CA LYS A 21 -20.14 -9.04 13.57
C LYS A 21 -19.65 -9.29 12.14
N THR A 22 -18.98 -10.40 11.87
CA THR A 22 -18.35 -10.66 10.57
C THR A 22 -19.36 -10.82 9.44
N TRP A 23 -20.58 -11.29 9.72
CA TRP A 23 -21.67 -11.34 8.74
C TRP A 23 -22.02 -9.95 8.18
N LEU A 24 -21.98 -8.91 9.02
CA LEU A 24 -22.23 -7.53 8.59
C LEU A 24 -21.05 -7.02 7.75
N ASN A 25 -19.81 -7.31 8.14
CA ASN A 25 -18.63 -7.03 7.32
C ASN A 25 -18.73 -7.69 5.92
N ARG A 26 -19.23 -8.92 5.85
CA ARG A 26 -19.46 -9.61 4.57
C ARG A 26 -20.48 -8.85 3.71
N LEU A 27 -21.57 -8.36 4.29
CA LEU A 27 -22.56 -7.53 3.57
C LEU A 27 -21.94 -6.22 3.08
N ILE A 28 -21.17 -5.54 3.93
CA ILE A 28 -20.41 -4.34 3.57
C ILE A 28 -19.52 -4.60 2.35
N PHE A 29 -18.75 -5.69 2.35
CA PHE A 29 -17.90 -6.03 1.20
C PHE A 29 -18.70 -6.36 -0.06
N MET A 30 -19.85 -7.02 0.06
CA MET A 30 -20.72 -7.26 -1.10
C MET A 30 -21.25 -5.95 -1.69
N ALA A 31 -21.70 -5.02 -0.85
CA ALA A 31 -22.16 -3.70 -1.27
C ALA A 31 -21.03 -2.84 -1.87
N ALA A 32 -19.86 -2.81 -1.24
CA ALA A 32 -18.70 -2.06 -1.73
C ALA A 32 -18.23 -2.53 -3.11
N ARG A 33 -18.33 -3.83 -3.41
CA ARG A 33 -18.06 -4.36 -4.75
C ARG A 33 -19.06 -3.88 -5.81
N GLY A 34 -20.30 -3.59 -5.43
CA GLY A 34 -21.34 -3.08 -6.32
C GLY A 34 -21.32 -1.56 -6.52
N LEU A 35 -20.57 -0.82 -5.70
CA LEU A 35 -20.56 0.65 -5.68
C LEU A 35 -19.10 1.19 -5.68
N PRO A 36 -18.38 1.09 -6.81
CA PRO A 36 -16.95 1.43 -6.89
C PRO A 36 -16.64 2.91 -6.64
N ALA A 37 -17.64 3.80 -6.77
CA ALA A 37 -17.48 5.22 -6.47
C ALA A 37 -17.05 5.49 -5.01
N ASN A 38 -17.44 4.62 -4.08
CA ASN A 38 -17.04 4.71 -2.66
C ASN A 38 -15.55 4.38 -2.41
N LEU A 39 -14.84 3.88 -3.43
CA LEU A 39 -13.41 3.56 -3.40
C LEU A 39 -12.57 4.56 -4.21
N MET A 40 -13.18 5.61 -4.78
CA MET A 40 -12.49 6.58 -5.67
C MET A 40 -11.31 7.29 -5.00
N GLY A 41 -11.38 7.55 -3.69
CA GLY A 41 -10.26 8.11 -2.93
C GLY A 41 -8.97 7.27 -2.97
N LEU A 42 -9.09 5.93 -3.03
CA LEU A 42 -7.94 5.03 -3.24
C LEU A 42 -7.41 5.06 -4.67
N LEU A 43 -8.30 5.16 -5.66
CA LEU A 43 -7.94 5.12 -7.08
C LEU A 43 -7.10 6.35 -7.48
N GLY A 44 -7.34 7.50 -6.84
CA GLY A 44 -6.62 8.75 -7.10
C GLY A 44 -5.13 8.71 -6.77
N LEU A 45 -4.70 7.85 -5.83
CA LEU A 45 -3.29 7.72 -5.46
C LEU A 45 -2.48 6.91 -6.49
N SER A 46 -3.13 6.01 -7.24
CA SER A 46 -2.51 5.13 -8.26
C SER A 46 -1.22 4.39 -7.83
N ILE A 47 -0.99 4.21 -6.53
CA ILE A 47 0.17 3.46 -5.99
C ILE A 47 -0.17 2.00 -5.68
N ILE A 48 -1.45 1.64 -5.65
CA ILE A 48 -1.93 0.31 -5.24
C ILE A 48 -2.04 -0.59 -6.47
N HIS A 49 -1.37 -1.73 -6.45
CA HIS A 49 -1.48 -2.75 -7.50
C HIS A 49 -2.64 -3.68 -7.21
N PHE A 50 -2.77 -4.05 -5.94
CA PHE A 50 -3.70 -5.05 -5.46
C PHE A 50 -4.04 -4.76 -4.00
N ALA A 51 -5.31 -4.94 -3.65
CA ALA A 51 -5.78 -4.90 -2.28
C ALA A 51 -6.95 -5.89 -2.13
N ARG A 52 -6.93 -6.74 -1.11
CA ARG A 52 -7.97 -7.73 -0.88
C ARG A 52 -8.19 -7.98 0.60
N TRP A 53 -9.46 -7.99 0.97
CA TRP A 53 -9.93 -8.44 2.28
C TRP A 53 -10.53 -9.84 2.14
N VAL A 54 -10.18 -10.72 3.07
CA VAL A 54 -10.68 -12.08 3.15
C VAL A 54 -11.07 -12.36 4.60
N ILE A 55 -12.29 -12.84 4.80
CA ILE A 55 -12.73 -13.34 6.11
C ILE A 55 -12.48 -14.84 6.11
N ILE A 56 -11.76 -15.33 7.11
CA ILE A 56 -11.42 -16.74 7.33
C ILE A 56 -12.12 -17.16 8.63
N LYS A 57 -13.04 -18.11 8.55
CA LYS A 57 -13.71 -18.65 9.73
C LYS A 57 -12.89 -19.75 10.39
N PRO A 58 -13.13 -20.08 11.68
CA PRO A 58 -12.46 -21.19 12.36
C PRO A 58 -12.43 -22.49 11.55
N GLU A 59 -13.53 -22.85 10.90
CA GLU A 59 -13.67 -24.06 10.10
C GLU A 59 -12.90 -24.04 8.76
N ASP A 60 -12.55 -22.85 8.25
CA ASP A 60 -11.89 -22.66 6.96
C ASP A 60 -10.34 -22.72 7.07
N TRP A 61 -9.80 -22.80 8.29
CA TRP A 61 -8.35 -22.90 8.49
C TRP A 61 -7.81 -24.27 8.02
N PRO A 62 -6.70 -24.29 7.27
CA PRO A 62 -6.15 -25.53 6.76
C PRO A 62 -5.54 -26.38 7.88
N ASP A 63 -5.77 -27.69 7.81
CA ASP A 63 -5.01 -28.69 8.56
C ASP A 63 -3.92 -29.25 7.65
N LEU A 64 -2.68 -28.86 7.89
CA LEU A 64 -1.48 -29.27 7.15
C LEU A 64 -0.74 -30.41 7.87
N GLY A 65 -1.42 -31.12 8.79
CA GLY A 65 -0.85 -32.18 9.63
C GLY A 65 -0.59 -31.75 11.07
N GLN A 66 -0.83 -30.48 11.42
CA GLN A 66 -0.75 -29.96 12.80
C GLN A 66 -2.04 -30.19 13.61
N GLY A 67 -3.11 -30.67 12.97
CA GLY A 67 -4.44 -30.82 13.57
C GLY A 67 -5.28 -29.56 13.45
N LYS A 68 -6.61 -29.74 13.50
CA LYS A 68 -7.58 -28.63 13.51
C LYS A 68 -7.32 -27.67 14.67
N GLN A 69 -7.24 -26.38 14.34
CA GLN A 69 -7.04 -25.32 15.31
C GLN A 69 -8.35 -25.03 16.06
N ASN A 70 -8.26 -24.79 17.37
CA ASN A 70 -9.40 -24.35 18.18
C ASN A 70 -9.37 -22.82 18.30
N LEU A 71 -10.18 -22.14 17.48
CA LEU A 71 -10.19 -20.69 17.35
C LEU A 71 -11.53 -20.11 17.81
N ASN A 72 -11.45 -19.07 18.65
CA ASN A 72 -12.64 -18.37 19.18
C ASN A 72 -13.08 -17.19 18.30
N ASN A 73 -12.30 -16.82 17.29
CA ASN A 73 -12.55 -15.66 16.43
C ASN A 73 -12.52 -16.07 14.96
N ASP A 74 -13.26 -15.33 14.15
CA ASP A 74 -12.98 -15.23 12.73
C ASP A 74 -11.72 -14.37 12.54
N TYR A 75 -11.10 -14.44 11.37
CA TYR A 75 -9.92 -13.63 11.06
C TYR A 75 -10.11 -12.87 9.77
N MET A 76 -9.71 -11.60 9.76
CA MET A 76 -9.60 -10.80 8.55
C MET A 76 -8.16 -10.84 8.07
N LEU A 77 -7.95 -11.41 6.88
CA LEU A 77 -6.71 -11.26 6.14
C LEU A 77 -6.85 -10.09 5.17
N PHE A 78 -6.00 -9.08 5.34
CA PHE A 78 -5.81 -8.03 4.37
C PHE A 78 -4.48 -8.22 3.64
N CYS A 79 -4.53 -8.33 2.32
CA CYS A 79 -3.37 -8.42 1.46
C CYS A 79 -3.31 -7.17 0.58
N SER A 80 -2.15 -6.52 0.49
CA SER A 80 -1.94 -5.47 -0.49
C SER A 80 -0.53 -5.44 -1.07
N ASN A 81 -0.46 -5.13 -2.35
CA ASN A 81 0.78 -4.83 -3.06
C ASN A 81 0.72 -3.38 -3.55
N PHE A 82 1.75 -2.60 -3.29
CA PHE A 82 1.79 -1.17 -3.61
C PHE A 82 3.20 -0.65 -3.86
N ASN A 83 3.30 0.57 -4.40
CA ASN A 83 4.56 1.31 -4.52
C ASN A 83 4.69 2.38 -3.44
N GLY A 84 5.92 2.62 -3.00
CA GLY A 84 6.24 3.56 -1.93
C GLY A 84 6.64 2.86 -0.64
N THR A 85 6.89 3.66 0.39
CA THR A 85 7.22 3.13 1.72
C THR A 85 5.98 2.69 2.48
N TRP A 86 6.19 1.86 3.50
CA TRP A 86 5.11 1.43 4.40
C TRP A 86 4.41 2.63 5.06
N ASP A 87 5.17 3.62 5.53
CA ASP A 87 4.61 4.82 6.16
C ASP A 87 3.76 5.63 5.18
N GLN A 88 4.30 5.94 4.00
CA GLN A 88 3.56 6.68 2.96
C GLN A 88 2.25 5.99 2.60
N TYR A 89 2.25 4.66 2.55
CA TYR A 89 1.04 3.90 2.28
C TYR A 89 0.03 4.05 3.42
N ILE A 90 0.42 3.77 4.66
CA ILE A 90 -0.50 3.84 5.81
C ILE A 90 -1.04 5.28 6.01
N ASP A 91 -0.19 6.29 5.82
CA ASP A 91 -0.58 7.70 5.90
C ASP A 91 -1.58 8.06 4.80
N ALA A 92 -1.31 7.68 3.55
CA ALA A 92 -2.23 7.94 2.44
C ALA A 92 -3.59 7.26 2.63
N PHE A 93 -3.63 6.11 3.31
CA PHE A 93 -4.84 5.41 3.69
C PHE A 93 -5.61 6.09 4.82
N SER A 94 -4.90 6.50 5.87
CA SER A 94 -5.46 7.27 6.98
C SER A 94 -6.08 8.58 6.50
N ASP A 95 -5.41 9.29 5.60
CA ASP A 95 -5.84 10.60 5.12
C ASP A 95 -6.88 10.51 4.00
N GLY A 96 -6.70 9.58 3.05
CA GLY A 96 -7.51 9.51 1.84
C GLY A 96 -8.86 8.82 2.03
N ILE A 97 -8.95 7.80 2.89
CA ILE A 97 -10.17 6.98 3.06
C ILE A 97 -10.43 6.52 4.51
N PRO A 98 -10.37 7.42 5.52
CA PRO A 98 -10.47 7.02 6.92
C PRO A 98 -11.77 6.27 7.25
N ASN A 99 -12.89 6.73 6.69
CA ASN A 99 -14.20 6.10 6.89
C ASN A 99 -14.29 4.71 6.23
N GLY A 100 -13.69 4.54 5.05
CA GLY A 100 -13.63 3.25 4.36
C GLY A 100 -12.86 2.22 5.16
N LEU A 101 -11.70 2.60 5.70
CA LEU A 101 -10.92 1.74 6.60
C LEU A 101 -11.69 1.33 7.85
N ASN A 102 -12.32 2.30 8.51
CA ASN A 102 -13.11 2.04 9.71
C ASN A 102 -14.27 1.08 9.43
N LEU A 103 -14.87 1.19 8.25
CA LEU A 103 -15.92 0.30 7.80
C LEU A 103 -15.38 -1.13 7.55
N PHE A 104 -14.22 -1.27 6.89
CA PHE A 104 -13.65 -2.59 6.59
C PHE A 104 -13.08 -3.30 7.83
N TRP A 105 -12.54 -2.58 8.80
CA TRP A 105 -12.08 -3.12 10.09
C TRP A 105 -13.13 -3.05 11.22
N TYR A 106 -14.39 -2.75 10.91
CA TYR A 106 -15.44 -2.59 11.93
C TYR A 106 -15.57 -3.80 12.88
N SER A 107 -15.41 -5.01 12.37
CA SER A 107 -15.49 -6.25 13.16
C SER A 107 -14.19 -6.61 13.90
N ALA A 108 -13.09 -5.93 13.60
CA ALA A 108 -11.77 -6.25 14.12
C ALA A 108 -11.62 -5.90 15.60
N THR A 109 -10.99 -6.80 16.34
CA THR A 109 -10.81 -6.67 17.78
C THR A 109 -9.73 -5.64 18.08
N LYS A 110 -10.03 -4.73 19.03
CA LYS A 110 -9.13 -3.66 19.49
C LYS A 110 -8.66 -2.70 18.38
N TYR A 111 -9.36 -2.66 17.25
CA TYR A 111 -9.07 -1.68 16.21
C TYR A 111 -9.28 -0.26 16.74
N PRO A 112 -8.26 0.62 16.67
CA PRO A 112 -8.32 1.96 17.29
C PRO A 112 -9.03 3.01 16.44
N GLY A 113 -9.41 2.66 15.20
CA GLY A 113 -9.76 3.63 14.17
C GLY A 113 -8.55 3.97 13.30
N SER A 114 -8.79 4.52 12.12
CA SER A 114 -7.77 4.98 11.18
C SER A 114 -7.15 6.32 11.58
N ILE A 115 -7.89 7.11 12.36
CA ILE A 115 -7.47 8.41 12.90
C ILE A 115 -7.66 8.37 14.42
N PRO A 116 -6.66 8.77 15.24
CA PRO A 116 -5.34 9.28 14.84
C PRO A 116 -4.41 8.21 14.25
N VAL A 117 -3.48 8.62 13.38
CA VAL A 117 -2.66 7.69 12.58
C VAL A 117 -1.66 6.88 13.41
N THR A 118 -1.14 7.41 14.52
CA THR A 118 -0.11 6.69 15.30
C THR A 118 -0.65 5.40 15.94
N PRO A 119 -1.77 5.39 16.70
CA PRO A 119 -2.35 4.13 17.17
C PRO A 119 -2.76 3.18 16.04
N PHE A 120 -3.15 3.72 14.88
CA PHE A 120 -3.44 2.91 13.71
C PHE A 120 -2.18 2.21 13.19
N LYS A 121 -1.07 2.93 13.01
CA LYS A 121 0.24 2.36 12.65
C LYS A 121 0.71 1.30 13.63
N ASP A 122 0.56 1.54 14.94
CA ASP A 122 0.91 0.57 15.98
C ASP A 122 0.06 -0.71 15.84
N TYR A 123 -1.25 -0.56 15.63
CA TYR A 123 -2.15 -1.67 15.41
C TYR A 123 -1.80 -2.48 14.15
N ILE A 124 -1.50 -1.81 13.04
CA ILE A 124 -1.13 -2.48 11.78
C ILE A 124 0.20 -3.21 11.95
N THR A 125 1.20 -2.56 12.54
CA THR A 125 2.51 -3.18 12.83
C THR A 125 2.36 -4.44 13.67
N TYR A 126 1.52 -4.38 14.72
CA TYR A 126 1.29 -5.54 15.60
C TYR A 126 0.65 -6.73 14.89
N ASN A 127 -0.26 -6.48 13.94
CA ASN A 127 -1.01 -7.52 13.24
C ASN A 127 -0.41 -7.91 11.88
N GLN A 128 0.69 -7.27 11.47
CA GLN A 128 1.32 -7.54 10.19
C GLN A 128 2.20 -8.79 10.26
N LEU A 129 2.11 -9.62 9.23
CA LEU A 129 2.98 -10.76 9.03
C LEU A 129 4.12 -10.38 8.07
N SER A 130 5.32 -10.84 8.38
CA SER A 130 6.45 -10.80 7.44
C SER A 130 6.29 -11.89 6.39
N ASN A 131 6.60 -11.58 5.14
CA ASN A 131 6.55 -12.56 4.07
C ASN A 131 7.83 -13.38 4.05
N ASP A 132 7.68 -14.70 4.10
CA ASP A 132 8.78 -15.62 3.85
C ASP A 132 9.17 -15.61 2.36
N TYR A 133 8.17 -15.50 1.47
CA TYR A 133 8.36 -15.42 0.03
C TYR A 133 7.37 -14.42 -0.59
N TYR A 134 7.86 -13.52 -1.43
CA TYR A 134 7.04 -12.58 -2.18
C TYR A 134 7.37 -12.65 -3.68
N TYR A 135 6.46 -13.24 -4.45
CA TYR A 135 6.55 -13.25 -5.90
C TYR A 135 5.96 -11.96 -6.50
N ASN A 136 6.72 -11.35 -7.40
CA ASN A 136 6.28 -10.25 -8.25
C ASN A 136 6.71 -10.55 -9.69
N ALA A 137 5.78 -10.50 -10.63
CA ALA A 137 6.04 -10.79 -12.05
C ALA A 137 6.86 -9.71 -12.75
N THR A 138 6.85 -8.47 -12.23
CA THR A 138 7.63 -7.34 -12.72
C THR A 138 8.45 -6.75 -11.56
N PRO A 139 9.44 -7.51 -11.04
CA PRO A 139 10.23 -7.05 -9.92
C PRO A 139 11.00 -5.79 -10.34
N GLY A 140 10.99 -4.76 -9.48
CA GLY A 140 11.62 -3.48 -9.79
C GLY A 140 10.74 -2.48 -10.54
N SER A 141 9.60 -2.88 -11.07
CA SER A 141 8.67 -1.95 -11.72
C SER A 141 7.58 -1.49 -10.76
N ALA A 142 7.32 -0.19 -10.75
CA ALA A 142 6.09 0.38 -10.23
C ALA A 142 4.93 0.15 -11.21
N GLN A 143 3.69 0.26 -10.74
CA GLN A 143 2.53 0.15 -11.63
C GLN A 143 2.55 1.23 -12.71
N ARG A 144 3.09 2.41 -12.38
CA ARG A 144 3.32 3.48 -13.36
C ARG A 144 4.33 3.04 -14.43
N ASP A 145 5.46 2.45 -14.03
CA ASP A 145 6.47 1.95 -14.98
C ASP A 145 5.86 0.92 -15.95
N VAL A 146 5.02 0.00 -15.46
CA VAL A 146 4.35 -0.99 -16.32
C VAL A 146 3.40 -0.32 -17.31
N LYS A 147 2.61 0.66 -16.86
CA LYS A 147 1.71 1.43 -17.74
C LYS A 147 2.49 2.23 -18.78
N SER A 148 3.52 2.92 -18.35
CA SER A 148 4.41 3.71 -19.20
C SER A 148 5.10 2.84 -20.25
N ALA A 149 5.61 1.67 -19.87
CA ALA A 149 6.19 0.70 -20.81
C ALA A 149 5.17 0.22 -21.85
N ILE A 150 3.90 0.01 -21.48
CA ILE A 150 2.83 -0.32 -22.44
C ILE A 150 2.58 0.83 -23.41
N GLN A 151 2.56 2.08 -22.94
CA GLN A 151 2.40 3.26 -23.80
C GLN A 151 3.55 3.40 -24.80
N VAL A 152 4.79 3.27 -24.32
CA VAL A 152 6.00 3.28 -25.17
C VAL A 152 5.92 2.16 -26.21
N TYR A 153 5.57 0.95 -25.80
CA TYR A 153 5.44 -0.20 -26.70
C TYR A 153 4.39 0.04 -27.81
N GLN A 154 3.24 0.63 -27.47
CA GLN A 154 2.22 0.99 -28.46
C GLN A 154 2.73 2.00 -29.49
N GLN A 155 3.50 3.01 -29.06
CA GLN A 155 4.10 3.98 -29.98
C GLN A 155 5.18 3.33 -30.86
N VAL A 156 5.99 2.43 -30.32
CA VAL A 156 6.98 1.67 -31.11
C VAL A 156 6.29 0.83 -32.19
N LEU A 157 5.18 0.16 -31.87
CA LEU A 157 4.40 -0.59 -32.87
C LEU A 157 3.82 0.32 -33.96
N ALA A 158 3.29 1.49 -33.59
CA ALA A 158 2.78 2.45 -34.57
C ALA A 158 3.89 2.94 -35.51
N LEU A 159 5.05 3.33 -34.95
CA LEU A 159 6.21 3.74 -35.73
C LEU A 159 6.73 2.62 -36.63
N SER A 160 6.73 1.37 -36.16
CA SER A 160 7.10 0.22 -36.99
C SER A 160 6.17 0.05 -38.19
N GLY A 161 4.88 0.36 -38.02
CA GLY A 161 3.91 0.37 -39.12
C GLY A 161 4.17 1.50 -40.12
N ASP A 162 4.43 2.72 -39.62
CA ASP A 162 4.73 3.88 -40.47
C ASP A 162 6.03 3.67 -41.26
N HIS A 163 7.08 3.15 -40.61
CA HIS A 163 8.37 2.86 -41.27
C HIS A 163 8.22 1.93 -42.48
N ALA A 164 7.27 0.98 -42.43
CA ALA A 164 7.04 0.05 -43.52
C ALA A 164 6.26 0.66 -44.70
N ASN A 165 5.56 1.77 -44.50
CA ASN A 165 4.54 2.28 -45.43
C ASN A 165 4.69 3.75 -45.83
N THR A 166 5.66 4.48 -45.28
CA THR A 166 5.80 5.94 -45.46
C THR A 166 7.19 6.34 -45.94
N SER A 167 7.34 7.60 -46.38
CA SER A 167 8.63 8.16 -46.73
C SER A 167 9.52 8.37 -45.49
N ALA A 168 10.84 8.54 -45.70
CA ALA A 168 11.76 8.83 -44.60
C ALA A 168 11.41 10.16 -43.91
N GLU A 169 10.95 11.16 -44.66
CA GLU A 169 10.52 12.46 -44.16
C GLU A 169 9.26 12.36 -43.30
N ASP A 170 8.30 11.54 -43.74
CA ASP A 170 7.07 11.27 -42.98
C ASP A 170 7.37 10.52 -41.69
N PHE A 171 8.19 9.48 -41.76
CA PHE A 171 8.62 8.72 -40.59
C PHE A 171 9.36 9.61 -39.58
N ALA A 172 10.25 10.49 -40.05
CA ALA A 172 10.96 11.42 -39.17
C ALA A 172 10.02 12.38 -38.42
N ARG A 173 8.90 12.79 -39.04
CA ARG A 173 7.85 13.58 -38.39
C ARG A 173 7.08 12.74 -37.37
N ALA A 174 6.66 11.54 -37.74
CA ALA A 174 5.95 10.62 -36.85
C ALA A 174 6.79 10.29 -35.60
N TYR A 175 8.08 10.00 -35.79
CA TYR A 175 9.03 9.73 -34.71
C TYR A 175 9.14 10.89 -33.70
N LYS A 176 9.26 12.13 -34.19
CA LYS A 176 9.32 13.33 -33.33
C LYS A 176 8.03 13.51 -32.53
N THR A 177 6.88 13.26 -33.13
CA THR A 177 5.60 13.32 -32.42
C THR A 177 5.51 12.24 -31.35
N ALA A 178 5.88 11.00 -31.70
CA ALA A 178 5.84 9.86 -30.80
C ALA A 178 6.75 10.05 -29.58
N ILE A 179 8.00 10.49 -29.78
CA ILE A 179 8.93 10.68 -28.66
C ILE A 179 8.47 11.79 -27.69
N LEU A 180 7.86 12.87 -28.21
CA LEU A 180 7.27 13.92 -27.38
C LEU A 180 6.07 13.41 -26.59
N GLN A 181 5.30 12.48 -27.15
CA GLN A 181 4.14 11.91 -26.49
C GLN A 181 4.52 11.00 -25.31
N VAL A 182 5.63 10.25 -25.41
CA VAL A 182 6.06 9.29 -24.39
C VAL A 182 7.24 9.77 -23.54
N GLN A 183 7.62 11.04 -23.62
CA GLN A 183 8.81 11.55 -22.92
C GLN A 183 8.77 11.33 -21.40
N ASP A 184 7.57 11.35 -20.81
CA ASP A 184 7.35 11.13 -19.37
C ASP A 184 7.22 9.64 -19.00
N ASP A 185 7.23 8.74 -19.98
CA ASP A 185 7.01 7.30 -19.84
C ASP A 185 8.32 6.47 -19.91
N LEU A 186 9.49 7.12 -19.92
CA LEU A 186 10.81 6.48 -20.02
C LEU A 186 11.45 6.19 -18.66
N GLY A 187 10.63 5.80 -17.67
CA GLY A 187 11.09 5.49 -16.31
C GLY A 187 11.93 4.20 -16.23
N ASP A 188 12.86 4.16 -15.28
CA ASP A 188 13.78 3.02 -15.10
C ASP A 188 13.27 2.03 -14.03
N PRO A 189 13.16 0.73 -14.32
CA PRO A 189 12.94 -0.30 -13.30
C PRO A 189 14.10 -0.37 -12.28
N GLY A 190 13.83 -0.85 -11.07
CA GLY A 190 14.89 -1.10 -10.09
C GLY A 190 14.43 -0.92 -8.65
N PHE A 191 15.24 -0.25 -7.84
CA PHE A 191 14.89 0.00 -6.45
C PHE A 191 13.83 1.11 -6.34
N GLY A 192 12.94 0.97 -5.35
CA GLY A 192 12.06 2.05 -4.91
C GLY A 192 12.85 3.31 -4.56
N PRO A 193 12.31 4.51 -4.81
CA PRO A 193 12.87 5.72 -4.21
C PRO A 193 12.87 5.52 -2.69
N VAL A 194 14.05 5.61 -2.08
CA VAL A 194 14.17 5.60 -0.62
C VAL A 194 13.55 6.90 -0.13
N ALA A 195 12.58 6.84 0.80
CA ALA A 195 12.07 8.05 1.44
C ALA A 195 13.27 8.83 1.97
N SER A 196 13.29 10.14 1.75
CA SER A 196 14.42 10.95 2.22
C SER A 196 14.63 10.68 3.70
N LEU A 197 15.86 10.28 4.06
CA LEU A 197 16.25 10.11 5.46
C LEU A 197 16.30 11.47 6.18
N ASP A 198 16.05 12.58 5.51
CA ASP A 198 16.10 13.92 6.11
C ASP A 198 15.10 14.07 7.25
N THR A 199 13.89 13.49 7.15
CA THR A 199 12.90 13.55 8.24
C THR A 199 13.34 12.71 9.44
N GLU A 200 13.79 11.47 9.22
CA GLU A 200 14.32 10.61 10.28
C GLU A 200 15.54 11.24 10.94
N ARG A 201 16.48 11.76 10.15
CA ARG A 201 17.66 12.49 10.62
C ARG A 201 17.26 13.75 11.37
N ALA A 202 16.27 14.51 10.91
CA ALA A 202 15.77 15.68 11.62
C ALA A 202 15.18 15.32 12.98
N ASP A 203 14.40 14.23 13.08
CA ASP A 203 13.86 13.74 14.35
C ASP A 203 14.94 13.21 15.29
N VAL A 204 15.93 12.47 14.79
CA VAL A 204 17.11 12.05 15.55
C VAL A 204 17.86 13.27 16.09
N ASN A 205 18.12 14.27 15.23
CA ASN A 205 18.78 15.52 15.64
C ASN A 205 17.95 16.31 16.67
N ARG A 206 16.62 16.30 16.55
CA ARG A 206 15.70 16.99 17.47
C ARG A 206 15.55 16.25 18.81
N THR A 207 15.83 14.95 18.87
CA THR A 207 15.64 14.12 20.08
C THR A 207 16.39 14.67 21.29
N ALA A 208 17.62 15.16 21.11
CA ALA A 208 18.40 15.77 22.19
C ALA A 208 17.69 17.00 22.79
N TYR A 209 17.13 17.86 21.94
CA TYR A 209 16.38 19.04 22.37
C TYR A 209 15.08 18.67 23.09
N VAL A 210 14.31 17.71 22.55
CA VAL A 210 13.07 17.22 23.17
C VAL A 210 13.34 16.63 24.54
N ASN A 211 14.40 15.81 24.68
CA ASN A 211 14.79 15.22 25.95
C ASN A 211 15.19 16.29 26.98
N ALA A 212 15.95 17.31 26.57
CA ALA A 212 16.32 18.43 27.42
C ALA A 212 15.08 19.21 27.91
N ALA A 213 14.17 19.55 26.99
CA ALA A 213 12.93 20.24 27.31
C ALA A 213 12.06 19.42 28.27
N GLN A 214 11.88 18.11 28.03
CA GLN A 214 11.12 17.23 28.93
C GLN A 214 11.76 17.14 30.32
N LYS A 215 13.09 17.07 30.42
CA LYS A 215 13.81 17.05 31.70
C LYS A 215 13.54 18.35 32.48
N GLN A 216 13.60 19.50 31.81
CA GLN A 216 13.30 20.79 32.42
C GLN A 216 11.84 20.88 32.88
N PHE A 217 10.88 20.44 32.06
CA PHE A 217 9.46 20.38 32.45
C PHE A 217 9.22 19.50 33.69
N ARG A 218 9.86 18.32 33.77
CA ARG A 218 9.75 17.43 34.94
C ARG A 218 10.31 18.09 36.21
N LEU A 219 11.43 18.81 36.11
CA LEU A 219 12.01 19.55 37.23
C LEU A 219 11.08 20.67 37.72
N LEU A 220 10.49 21.43 36.80
CA LEU A 220 9.54 22.49 37.14
C LEU A 220 8.26 21.95 37.77
N ARG A 221 7.77 20.79 37.32
CA ARG A 221 6.63 20.10 37.95
C ARG A 221 6.93 19.66 39.37
N LYS A 222 8.13 19.14 39.64
CA LYS A 222 8.56 18.73 40.99
C LYS A 222 8.74 19.89 41.97
N LYS A 223 9.01 21.11 41.49
CA LYS A 223 9.11 22.30 42.34
C LYS A 223 7.76 22.93 42.71
N LYS A 224 6.68 22.53 42.03
CA LYS A 224 5.32 23.04 42.24
C LYS A 224 4.42 22.08 43.05
N ALA A 225 4.92 20.89 43.38
CA ALA A 225 4.31 19.93 44.29
C ALA A 225 5.05 19.98 45.63
#